data_AF-A0A9E2MMG2-F1
#
_entry.id   AF-A0A9E2MMG2-F1
#
_cell.length_a   1.000
_cell.length_b   1.000
_cell.length_c   1.000
_cell.angle_alpha   90.00
_cell.angle_beta   90.00
_cell.angle_gamma   90.00
#
_symmetry.space_group_name_H-M   'P 1'
#
loop_
_entity.id
_entity.type
_entity.pdbx_description
1 polymer ?
#
loop_
_entity_poly.entity_id
_entity_poly.type
_entity_poly.pdbx_seq_one_letter_code
_entity_poly.pdbx_strand_id
1 'polypeptide(L)'
;MQALFSYSFNQDEDLPTDELETYQKIVSLLSEIDPEIAKFAPERPLSEINRVDLAILRLVVYESKHTKVPTKVIINEAVELAKEFGTESSPRFVNGVLGQMLT
;
A
#
# COMPACT_ATOMS: atom_id res chain seq x y z
N MET A 1 -16.39 17.46 -32.48
CA MET A 1 -17.04 16.13 -32.34
C MET A 1 -16.30 15.25 -31.34
N GLN A 2 -14.98 15.04 -31.44
CA GLN A 2 -14.17 14.36 -30.39
C GLN A 2 -14.13 15.12 -29.05
N ALA A 3 -14.04 16.45 -29.05
CA ALA A 3 -14.07 17.24 -27.81
C ALA A 3 -15.41 17.14 -27.04
N LEU A 4 -16.52 16.95 -27.76
CA LEU A 4 -17.83 16.72 -27.16
C LEU A 4 -17.90 15.32 -26.53
N PHE A 5 -17.25 14.34 -27.17
CA PHE A 5 -17.14 12.96 -26.70
C PHE A 5 -16.29 12.84 -25.42
N SER A 6 -15.16 13.54 -25.34
CA SER A 6 -14.35 13.62 -24.11
C SER A 6 -15.08 14.32 -22.97
N TYR A 7 -15.85 15.37 -23.24
CA TYR A 7 -16.62 16.05 -22.18
C TYR A 7 -17.76 15.17 -21.62
N SER A 8 -18.37 14.32 -22.45
CA SER A 8 -19.42 13.38 -22.03
C SER A 8 -18.92 12.10 -21.36
N PHE A 9 -17.62 11.80 -21.39
CA PHE A 9 -17.03 10.60 -20.76
C PHE A 9 -16.06 10.89 -19.61
N ASN A 10 -15.64 12.15 -19.41
CA ASN A 10 -14.65 12.53 -18.38
C ASN A 10 -15.22 13.54 -17.37
N GLN A 11 -16.43 13.31 -16.84
CA GLN A 11 -16.88 13.98 -15.61
C GLN A 11 -16.90 13.07 -14.38
N ASP A 12 -16.74 11.77 -14.56
CA ASP A 12 -16.63 10.80 -13.48
C ASP A 12 -15.45 9.85 -13.79
N GLU A 13 -14.20 10.30 -13.61
CA GLU A 13 -13.25 9.37 -12.97
C GLU A 13 -13.63 9.38 -11.48
N ASP A 14 -14.81 8.85 -11.18
CA ASP A 14 -15.07 8.28 -9.88
C ASP A 14 -13.97 7.24 -9.70
N LEU A 15 -13.03 7.51 -8.80
CA LEU A 15 -12.19 6.46 -8.22
C LEU A 15 -13.12 5.27 -7.98
N PRO A 16 -12.81 4.08 -8.53
CA PRO A 16 -13.68 2.91 -8.42
C PRO A 16 -14.18 2.83 -6.97
N THR A 17 -15.48 2.71 -6.75
CA THR A 17 -16.08 2.75 -5.40
C THR A 17 -15.36 1.78 -4.43
N ASP A 18 -14.79 0.70 -4.96
CA ASP A 18 -13.93 -0.26 -4.27
C ASP A 18 -12.61 0.32 -3.69
N GLU A 19 -11.96 1.29 -4.36
CA GLU A 19 -10.71 1.90 -3.89
C GLU A 19 -10.94 2.84 -2.70
N LEU A 20 -12.02 3.64 -2.75
CA LEU A 20 -12.44 4.49 -1.64
C LEU A 20 -12.87 3.66 -0.42
N GLU A 21 -13.59 2.56 -0.64
CA GLU A 21 -13.92 1.61 0.42
C GLU A 21 -12.68 0.97 1.03
N THR A 22 -11.69 0.60 0.22
CA THR A 22 -10.45 -0.04 0.67
C THR A 22 -9.66 0.90 1.56
N TYR A 23 -9.52 2.17 1.18
CA TYR A 23 -8.86 3.17 2.03
C TYR A 23 -9.56 3.33 3.38
N GLN A 24 -10.89 3.45 3.39
CA GLN A 24 -11.66 3.59 4.63
C GLN A 24 -11.51 2.37 5.54
N LYS A 25 -11.45 1.16 4.96
CA LYS A 25 -11.19 -0.09 5.68
C LYS A 25 -9.78 -0.13 6.27
N ILE A 26 -8.76 0.31 5.52
CA ILE A 26 -7.39 0.40 6.04
C ILE A 26 -7.31 1.39 7.20
N VAL A 27 -7.93 2.57 7.07
CA VAL A 27 -7.94 3.59 8.13
C VAL A 27 -8.63 3.09 9.40
N SER A 28 -9.74 2.37 9.28
CA SER A 28 -10.44 1.81 10.44
C SER A 28 -9.68 0.66 11.12
N LEU A 29 -8.81 -0.04 10.38
CA LEU A 29 -7.99 -1.15 10.87
C LEU A 29 -6.57 -0.74 11.29
N LEU A 30 -6.22 0.55 11.31
CA LEU A 30 -4.86 1.00 11.64
C LEU A 30 -4.39 0.51 13.02
N SER A 31 -5.28 0.45 14.00
CA SER A 31 -4.95 -0.06 15.34
C SER A 31 -4.54 -1.55 15.35
N GLU A 32 -4.90 -2.30 14.32
CA GLU A 32 -4.53 -3.71 14.14
C GLU A 32 -3.33 -3.87 13.21
N ILE A 33 -3.26 -3.04 12.16
CA ILE A 33 -2.20 -3.07 11.15
C ILE A 33 -0.86 -2.54 11.71
N ASP A 34 -0.88 -1.41 12.40
CA ASP A 34 0.34 -0.74 12.88
C ASP A 34 1.14 -1.63 13.85
N PRO A 35 0.53 -2.33 14.83
CA PRO A 35 1.27 -3.28 15.68
C PRO A 35 1.93 -4.42 14.92
N GLU A 36 1.33 -4.91 13.84
CA GLU A 36 1.95 -5.94 13.02
C GLU A 36 3.19 -5.41 12.31
N ILE A 37 3.09 -4.23 11.70
CA ILE A 37 4.24 -3.58 11.06
C ILE A 37 5.36 -3.38 12.10
N ALA A 38 5.03 -2.90 13.30
CA ALA A 38 6.01 -2.69 14.36
C ALA A 38 6.72 -3.99 14.81
N LYS A 39 6.03 -5.13 14.77
CA LYS A 39 6.60 -6.44 15.09
C LYS A 39 7.68 -6.87 14.10
N PHE A 40 7.51 -6.55 12.82
CA PHE A 40 8.42 -6.94 11.73
C PHE A 40 9.43 -5.85 11.35
N ALA A 41 9.30 -4.64 11.89
CA ALA A 41 10.26 -3.55 11.79
C ALA A 41 10.78 -3.11 13.18
N PRO A 42 11.36 -4.02 14.01
CA PRO A 42 11.69 -3.72 15.40
C PRO A 42 12.78 -2.66 15.56
N GLU A 43 13.64 -2.48 14.55
CA GLU A 43 14.72 -1.49 14.55
C GLU A 43 14.25 -0.08 14.18
N ARG A 44 13.00 0.09 13.73
CA ARG A 44 12.44 1.39 13.37
C ARG A 44 11.04 1.58 13.97
N PRO A 45 10.89 2.47 14.97
CA PRO A 45 9.58 2.90 15.42
C PRO A 45 8.74 3.38 14.24
N LEU A 46 7.43 3.11 14.24
CA LEU A 46 6.52 3.54 13.17
C LEU A 46 6.61 5.03 12.85
N SER A 47 6.87 5.87 13.87
CA SER A 47 7.06 7.32 13.74
C SER A 47 8.31 7.73 12.97
N GLU A 48 9.29 6.84 12.84
CA GLU A 48 10.57 7.06 12.13
C GLU A 48 10.57 6.45 10.73
N ILE A 49 9.56 5.64 10.40
CA ILE A 49 9.37 5.12 9.05
C ILE A 49 8.89 6.26 8.15
N ASN A 50 9.47 6.36 6.95
CA ASN A 50 9.02 7.34 5.96
C ASN A 50 7.52 7.11 5.67
N ARG A 51 6.73 8.19 5.57
CA ARG A 51 5.29 8.12 5.33
C ARG A 51 4.91 7.29 4.10
N VAL A 52 5.73 7.32 3.05
CA VAL A 52 5.52 6.51 1.84
C VAL A 52 5.70 5.03 2.15
N ASP A 53 6.82 4.65 2.78
CA ASP A 53 7.09 3.27 3.17
C ASP A 53 6.01 2.73 4.11
N LEU A 54 5.59 3.54 5.09
CA LEU A 54 4.55 3.18 6.03
C LEU A 54 3.19 2.97 5.33
N ALA A 55 2.84 3.82 4.36
CA ALA A 55 1.62 3.66 3.58
C ALA A 55 1.64 2.35 2.76
N ILE A 56 2.77 2.04 2.11
CA ILE A 56 2.95 0.80 1.36
C ILE A 56 2.82 -0.41 2.29
N LEU A 57 3.48 -0.40 3.44
CA LEU A 57 3.40 -1.50 4.42
C LEU A 57 1.97 -1.72 4.92
N ARG A 58 1.22 -0.64 5.20
CA ARG A 58 -0.19 -0.72 5.63
C ARG A 58 -1.09 -1.33 4.56
N LEU A 59 -0.90 -0.93 3.31
CA LEU A 59 -1.62 -1.49 2.17
C LEU A 59 -1.38 -3.00 2.08
N VAL A 60 -0.11 -3.42 2.10
CA VAL A 60 0.26 -4.84 1.98
C VAL A 60 -0.29 -5.69 3.12
N VAL A 61 -0.23 -5.21 4.38
CA VAL A 61 -0.81 -5.93 5.52
C VAL A 61 -2.31 -6.14 5.31
N TYR A 62 -3.02 -5.10 4.89
CA TYR A 62 -4.44 -5.21 4.61
C TYR A 62 -4.71 -6.21 3.47
N GLU A 63 -4.03 -6.07 2.34
CA GLU A 63 -4.27 -6.91 1.17
C GLU A 63 -3.93 -8.39 1.42
N SER A 64 -2.86 -8.66 2.17
CA SER A 64 -2.45 -10.02 2.52
C SER A 64 -3.52 -10.81 3.30
N LYS A 65 -4.42 -10.10 3.99
CA LYS A 65 -5.49 -10.68 4.81
C LYS A 65 -6.86 -10.66 4.14
N HIS A 66 -7.10 -9.69 3.27
CA HIS A 66 -8.45 -9.40 2.74
C HIS A 66 -8.59 -9.72 1.24
N THR A 67 -7.50 -10.05 0.55
CA THR A 67 -7.52 -10.37 -0.87
C THR A 67 -7.05 -11.81 -1.14
N LYS A 68 -7.27 -12.28 -2.37
CA LYS A 68 -6.76 -13.57 -2.86
C LYS A 68 -5.48 -13.40 -3.70
N VAL A 69 -4.87 -12.21 -3.68
CA VAL A 69 -3.68 -11.93 -4.47
C VAL A 69 -2.51 -12.74 -3.90
N PRO A 70 -1.74 -13.47 -4.74
CA PRO A 70 -0.60 -14.23 -4.25
C PRO A 70 0.42 -13.32 -3.55
N THR A 71 0.88 -13.72 -2.37
CA THR A 71 1.87 -12.99 -1.56
C THR A 71 3.06 -12.47 -2.37
N LYS A 72 3.59 -13.28 -3.28
CA LYS A 72 4.72 -12.90 -4.14
C LYS A 72 4.41 -11.71 -5.05
N VAL A 73 3.18 -11.61 -5.54
CA VAL A 73 2.73 -10.48 -6.37
C VAL A 73 2.65 -9.23 -5.52
N ILE A 74 2.01 -9.31 -4.34
CA ILE A 74 1.91 -8.19 -3.39
C ILE A 74 3.30 -7.65 -3.01
N ILE A 75 4.26 -8.53 -2.71
CA ILE A 75 5.64 -8.12 -2.38
C ILE A 75 6.30 -7.41 -3.57
N ASN A 76 6.17 -7.95 -4.78
CA ASN A 76 6.76 -7.33 -5.96
C ASN A 76 6.18 -5.93 -6.21
N GLU A 77 4.86 -5.78 -6.17
CA GLU A 77 4.19 -4.49 -6.37
C GLU A 77 4.57 -3.48 -5.30
N ALA A 78 4.63 -3.89 -4.03
CA ALA A 78 5.08 -3.03 -2.94
C ALA A 78 6.52 -2.53 -3.12
N VAL A 79 7.42 -3.38 -3.63
CA VAL A 79 8.80 -3.01 -3.92
C VAL A 79 8.89 -2.06 -5.11
N GLU A 80 8.07 -2.23 -6.15
CA GLU A 80 8.00 -1.28 -7.26
C GLU A 80 7.45 0.08 -6.82
N LEU A 81 6.39 0.13 -6.00
CA LEU A 81 5.88 1.37 -5.41
C LEU A 81 6.95 2.08 -4.56
N ALA A 82 7.74 1.31 -3.80
CA ALA A 82 8.83 1.86 -3.00
C ALA A 82 9.97 2.43 -3.85
N LYS A 83 10.18 1.93 -5.08
CA LYS A 83 11.15 2.51 -6.03
C LYS A 83 10.64 3.80 -6.65
N GLU A 84 9.34 3.83 -6.96
CA GLU A 84 8.72 4.97 -7.65
C GLU A 84 8.53 6.18 -6.73
N PHE A 85 8.06 5.94 -5.50
CA PHE A 85 7.64 7.01 -4.59
C PHE A 85 8.51 7.16 -3.34
N GLY A 86 9.33 6.15 -3.03
CA GLY A 86 10.15 6.11 -1.83
C GLY A 86 11.50 6.83 -1.98
N THR A 87 12.39 6.56 -1.02
CA THR A 87 13.79 6.97 -1.05
C THR A 87 14.66 5.89 -1.70
N GLU A 88 15.93 6.18 -1.97
CA GLU A 88 16.90 5.16 -2.45
C GLU A 88 16.96 3.92 -1.55
N SER A 89 16.70 4.08 -0.25
CA SER A 89 16.71 2.99 0.73
C SER A 89 15.37 2.22 0.83
N SER A 90 14.28 2.79 0.32
CA SER A 90 12.92 2.29 0.49
C SER A 90 12.69 0.89 -0.10
N PRO A 91 13.12 0.57 -1.33
CA PRO A 91 12.89 -0.76 -1.90
C PRO A 91 13.52 -1.88 -1.06
N ARG A 92 14.72 -1.64 -0.54
CA ARG A 92 15.43 -2.60 0.33
C ARG A 92 14.73 -2.74 1.68
N PHE A 93 14.29 -1.63 2.26
CA PHE A 93 13.58 -1.61 3.54
C PHE A 93 12.24 -2.35 3.44
N VAL A 94 11.38 -1.97 2.50
CA VAL A 94 10.07 -2.60 2.28
C VAL A 94 10.21 -4.09 2.02
N ASN A 95 11.11 -4.50 1.12
CA ASN A 95 11.35 -5.92 0.84
C ASN A 95 11.81 -6.69 2.09
N GLY A 96 12.66 -6.08 2.92
CA GLY A 96 13.15 -6.69 4.16
C GLY A 96 12.06 -6.91 5.22
N VAL A 97 11.15 -5.94 5.37
CA VAL A 97 10.01 -6.05 6.30
C VAL A 97 9.00 -7.08 5.79
N LEU A 98 8.62 -6.99 4.51
CA LEU A 98 7.63 -7.91 3.92
C LEU A 98 8.15 -9.34 3.84
N GLY A 99 9.44 -9.53 3.59
CA GLY A 99 10.08 -10.84 3.61
C GLY A 99 9.97 -11.52 4.98
N GLN A 100 10.09 -10.78 6.08
CA GLN A 100 9.91 -11.32 7.44
C GLN A 100 8.44 -11.55 7.80
N MET A 101 7.53 -10.77 7.23
CA MET A 101 6.11 -10.80 7.54
C MET A 101 5.35 -11.90 6.81
N LEU A 102 5.72 -12.19 5.56
CA LEU A 102 4.90 -12.97 4.62
C LEU A 102 5.61 -14.22 4.05
N THR A 103 6.85 -14.50 4.45
CA THR A 103 7.62 -15.68 4.02
C THR A 103 7.84 -16.61 5.20
#